data_AF-A0A1G8NJK3-F1
#
_entry.id   AF-A0A1G8NJK3-F1
#
_cell.length_a   1.000
_cell.length_b   1.000
_cell.length_c   1.000
_cell.angle_alpha   90.00
_cell.angle_beta   90.00
_cell.angle_gamma   90.00
#
_symmetry.space_group_name_H-M   'P 1'
#
loop_
_entity.id
_entity.type
_entity.pdbx_description
1 polymer ?
#
loop_
_entity_poly.entity_id
_entity_poly.type
_entity_poly.pdbx_seq_one_letter_code
_entity_poly.pdbx_strand_id
1 'polypeptide(L)'
;MFTYETADQKEVRRFRIAQFNGRMATVKSGESTVTGFVRSVLEQESSMPPRWTITIIPNAPKDEPKPLRPASRTRPFAEDYF
;
A
#
# COMPACT_ATOMS: atom_id res chain seq x y z
N MET A 1 0.56 14.85 -5.23
CA MET A 1 1.11 13.81 -6.14
C MET A 1 2.52 13.52 -5.64
N PHE A 2 2.86 12.25 -5.42
CA PHE A 2 4.15 11.80 -4.90
C PHE A 2 4.87 11.01 -5.99
N THR A 3 6.16 11.27 -6.19
CA THR A 3 6.98 10.57 -7.18
C THR A 3 8.04 9.77 -6.45
N TYR A 4 8.19 8.52 -6.85
CA TYR A 4 9.13 7.57 -6.27
C TYR A 4 9.98 6.96 -7.38
N GLU A 5 11.29 6.98 -7.20
CA GLU A 5 12.23 6.37 -8.14
C GLU A 5 12.78 5.09 -7.53
N THR A 6 12.72 3.99 -8.27
CA THR A 6 13.29 2.71 -7.85
C THR A 6 14.05 2.05 -8.98
N ALA A 7 15.09 1.32 -8.62
CA ALA A 7 15.81 0.41 -9.50
C ALA A 7 15.47 -1.06 -9.20
N ASP A 8 14.60 -1.33 -8.21
CA ASP A 8 14.17 -2.69 -7.88
C ASP A 8 12.99 -3.11 -8.76
N GLN A 9 13.25 -4.04 -9.68
CA GLN A 9 12.24 -4.61 -10.56
C GLN A 9 11.07 -5.27 -9.78
N LYS A 10 11.31 -5.79 -8.56
CA LYS A 10 10.24 -6.38 -7.74
C LYS A 10 9.25 -5.33 -7.25
N GLU A 11 9.75 -4.15 -6.87
CA GLU A 11 8.92 -3.01 -6.50
C GLU A 11 8.08 -2.56 -7.68
N VAL A 12 8.72 -2.35 -8.83
CA VAL A 12 8.05 -1.93 -10.06
C VAL A 12 6.92 -2.90 -10.42
N ARG A 13 7.16 -4.21 -10.34
CA ARG A 13 6.13 -5.22 -10.56
C ARG A 13 4.98 -5.10 -9.57
N ARG A 14 5.26 -4.89 -8.28
CA ARG A 14 4.22 -4.67 -7.25
C ARG A 14 3.36 -3.44 -7.58
N PHE A 15 3.99 -2.31 -7.94
CA PHE A 15 3.29 -1.09 -8.29
C PHE A 15 2.48 -1.23 -9.58
N ARG A 16 3.00 -1.94 -10.58
CA ARG A 16 2.29 -2.22 -11.84
C ARG A 16 1.04 -3.06 -11.61
N ILE A 17 1.14 -4.12 -10.78
CA ILE A 17 -0.02 -4.92 -10.38
C ILE A 17 -1.03 -4.07 -9.61
N ALA A 18 -0.58 -3.20 -8.71
CA ALA A 18 -1.45 -2.30 -7.97
C ALA A 18 -2.18 -1.27 -8.88
N GLN A 19 -1.47 -0.75 -9.90
CA GLN A 19 -2.03 0.14 -10.92
C GLN A 19 -3.19 -0.54 -11.66
N PHE A 20 -3.00 -1.77 -12.15
CA PHE A 20 -4.04 -2.49 -12.90
C PHE A 20 -5.19 -2.98 -12.03
N ASN A 21 -4.91 -3.41 -10.80
CA ASN A 21 -5.94 -3.90 -9.89
C ASN A 21 -6.70 -2.78 -9.16
N GLY A 22 -6.33 -1.51 -9.36
CA GLY A 22 -6.90 -0.38 -8.63
C GLY A 22 -6.69 -0.51 -7.12
N ARG A 23 -5.55 -1.06 -6.69
CA ARG A 23 -5.21 -1.23 -5.26
C ARG A 23 -4.31 -0.09 -4.78
N MET A 24 -4.42 0.22 -3.49
CA MET A 24 -3.47 1.12 -2.83
C MET A 24 -2.12 0.41 -2.69
N ALA A 25 -1.05 1.13 -2.99
CA ALA A 25 0.32 0.72 -2.77
C ALA A 25 0.94 1.59 -1.69
N THR A 26 1.75 0.96 -0.84
CA THR A 26 2.53 1.64 0.18
C THR A 26 3.98 1.67 -0.26
N VAL A 27 4.57 2.85 -0.28
CA VAL A 27 5.98 3.06 -0.58
C VAL A 27 6.67 3.65 0.63
N LYS A 28 7.88 3.18 0.93
CA LYS A 28 8.76 3.78 1.93
C LYS A 28 9.84 4.54 1.21
N SER A 29 9.86 5.86 1.38
CA SER A 29 10.88 6.75 0.84
C SER A 29 11.62 7.36 2.02
N GLY A 30 12.74 6.75 2.40
CA GLY A 30 13.49 7.13 3.60
C GLY A 30 12.64 6.98 4.86
N GLU A 31 12.45 8.09 5.59
CA GLU A 31 11.66 8.15 6.82
C GLU A 31 10.15 8.30 6.59
N SER A 32 9.73 8.58 5.35
CA SER A 32 8.31 8.81 5.01
C SER A 32 7.69 7.57 4.38
N THR A 33 6.56 7.13 4.93
CA THR A 33 5.74 6.07 4.34
C THR A 33 4.53 6.70 3.66
N VAL A 34 4.47 6.61 2.33
CA VAL A 34 3.37 7.15 1.53
C VAL A 34 2.49 6.00 1.06
N THR A 35 1.19 6.08 1.36
CA THR A 35 0.20 5.12 0.89
C THR A 35 -0.76 5.81 -0.08
N GLY A 36 -1.01 5.20 -1.24
CA GLY A 36 -1.86 5.80 -2.25
C GLY A 36 -2.08 4.94 -3.48
N PHE A 37 -2.80 5.48 -4.45
CA PHE A 37 -3.03 4.80 -5.73
C PHE A 37 -1.90 5.08 -6.70
N VAL A 38 -1.47 4.05 -7.43
CA VAL A 38 -0.46 4.20 -8.47
C VAL A 38 -1.12 4.83 -9.69
N ARG A 39 -0.69 6.04 -10.05
CA ARG A 39 -1.16 6.74 -11.25
C ARG A 39 -0.43 6.25 -12.50
N SER A 40 0.89 6.12 -12.42
CA SER A 40 1.74 5.68 -13.54
C SER A 40 3.01 5.03 -13.05
N VAL A 41 3.54 4.12 -13.88
CA VAL A 41 4.86 3.50 -13.75
C VAL A 41 5.56 3.75 -15.08
N LEU A 42 6.57 4.61 -15.06
CA LEU A 42 7.35 5.01 -16.23
C LEU A 42 8.73 4.36 -16.16
N GLU A 43 9.19 3.80 -17.27
CA GLU A 43 10.54 3.27 -17.40
C GLU A 43 11.46 4.34 -17.97
N GLN A 44 12.63 4.50 -17.38
CA GLN A 44 13.67 5.41 -17.84
C GLN A 44 14.74 4.62 -18.57
N GLU A 45 14.52 4.42 -19.87
CA GLU A 45 15.39 3.64 -20.77
C GLU A 45 16.81 4.22 -20.90
N SER A 46 16.99 5.51 -20.55
CA SER A 46 18.28 6.21 -20.67
C SER A 46 19.24 5.98 -19.50
N SER A 47 18.82 5.26 -18.45
CA SER A 47 19.67 5.00 -17.27
C SER A 47 20.24 3.58 -17.30
N MET A 48 21.55 3.45 -17.12
CA MET A 48 22.21 2.19 -16.79
C MET A 48 22.69 2.27 -15.33
N PRO A 49 22.08 1.55 -14.37
CA PRO A 49 21.03 0.53 -14.51
C PRO A 49 19.62 1.11 -14.78
N PRO A 50 18.68 0.29 -15.30
CA PRO A 50 17.30 0.70 -15.56
C PRO A 50 16.65 1.26 -14.30
N ARG A 51 16.01 2.42 -14.43
CA ARG A 51 15.27 3.07 -13.35
C ARG A 51 13.83 3.26 -13.74
N TRP A 52 12.95 3.17 -12.76
CA TRP A 52 11.54 3.38 -12.96
C TRP A 52 11.05 4.51 -12.06
N THR A 53 10.28 5.42 -12.65
CA THR A 53 9.61 6.50 -11.95
C THR A 53 8.15 6.13 -11.74
N ILE A 54 7.75 5.99 -10.49
CA ILE A 54 6.40 5.64 -10.07
C ILE A 54 5.74 6.89 -9.53
N THR A 55 4.58 7.23 -10.09
CA THR A 55 3.73 8.33 -9.60
C THR A 55 2.61 7.76 -8.76
N ILE A 56 2.52 8.20 -7.52
CA ILE A 56 1.49 7.80 -6.56
C ILE A 56 0.63 9.03 -6.23
N ILE A 57 -0.67 8.87 -6.26
CA ILE A 57 -1.61 9.84 -5.72
C ILE A 57 -1.79 9.46 -4.24
N PRO A 58 -1.22 10.22 -3.29
CA PRO A 58 -1.42 9.95 -1.89
C PRO A 58 -2.92 10.05 -1.60
N ASN A 59 -3.47 8.97 -1.05
CA ASN A 59 -4.77 9.09 -0.40
C ASN A 59 -4.48 9.62 1.01
N ALA A 60 -5.33 10.50 1.54
CA ALA A 60 -5.16 10.97 2.91
C ALA A 60 -4.94 9.74 3.82
N PRO A 61 -4.06 9.82 4.84
CA PRO A 61 -3.88 8.72 5.77
C PRO A 61 -5.26 8.46 6.37
N LYS A 62 -5.92 7.42 5.88
CA LYS A 62 -7.18 6.98 6.44
C LYS A 62 -6.76 6.46 7.81
N ASP A 63 -7.14 7.20 8.85
CA ASP A 63 -7.18 6.72 10.22
C ASP A 63 -7.55 5.25 10.19
N GLU A 64 -6.72 4.46 10.86
CA GLU A 64 -6.77 3.03 11.12
C GLU A 64 -7.76 2.19 10.28
N PRO A 65 -7.33 1.06 9.70
CA PRO A 65 -8.31 0.06 9.29
C PRO A 65 -9.11 -0.37 10.53
N LYS A 66 -10.29 0.21 10.72
CA LYS A 66 -11.31 -0.24 11.67
C LYS A 66 -11.38 -1.76 11.50
N PRO A 67 -11.04 -2.55 12.52
CA PRO A 67 -11.01 -3.99 12.38
C PRO A 67 -12.40 -4.44 11.92
N LEU A 68 -12.50 -4.89 10.67
CA LEU A 68 -13.75 -5.39 10.07
C LEU A 68 -14.17 -6.74 10.67
N ARG A 69 -13.43 -7.23 11.66
CA ARG A 69 -13.84 -8.39 12.44
C ARG A 69 -14.61 -7.87 13.65
N PRO A 70 -15.92 -8.13 13.77
CA PRO A 70 -16.55 -8.02 15.07
C PRO A 70 -15.75 -8.90 16.04
N ALA A 71 -15.35 -8.31 17.16
CA ALA A 71 -14.76 -9.06 18.27
C ALA A 71 -15.64 -10.30 18.51
N SER A 72 -15.01 -11.48 18.53
CA SER A 72 -15.69 -12.72 18.89
C SER A 72 -16.50 -12.47 20.15
N ARG A 73 -17.83 -12.63 20.07
CA ARG A 73 -18.74 -12.56 21.22
C ARG A 73 -18.29 -13.61 22.23
N THR A 74 -17.46 -13.20 23.19
CA THR A 74 -17.28 -13.93 24.44
C THR A 74 -18.67 -14.02 25.06
N ARG A 75 -19.29 -15.20 25.02
CA ARG A 75 -20.45 -15.48 25.87
C ARG A 75 -19.89 -15.65 27.28
N PRO A 76 -20.25 -14.83 28.29
CA PRO A 76 -20.11 -15.29 29.66
C PRO A 76 -21.16 -16.40 29.84
N PHE A 77 -20.71 -17.65 29.80
CA PHE A 77 -21.50 -18.78 30.26
C PHE A 77 -21.10 -19.05 31.73
N ALA A 78 -21.54 -18.13 32.58
CA ALA A 78 -21.56 -18.15 34.03
C ALA A 78 -22.57 -17.03 34.34
N GLU A 79 -23.70 -17.23 35.00
CA GLU A 79 -24.15 -18.17 36.00
C GLU A 79 -25.50 -18.75 35.57
N ASP A 80 -25.74 -20.04 35.79
CA ASP A 80 -27.06 -20.58 36.17
C ASP A 80 -26.90 -22.10 36.42
N TYR A 81 -26.22 -22.46 37.52
CA TYR A 81 -26.38 -23.78 38.15
C TYR A 81 -26.18 -23.64 39.67
N PHE A 82 -27.32 -23.72 40.38
CA PHE A 82 -27.57 -24.05 41.79
C PHE A 82 -26.91 -23.24 42.91
#